data_AF-A0A952LT77-F1
#
_entry.id   AF-A0A952LT77-F1
#
_cell.length_a   1.000
_cell.length_b   1.000
_cell.length_c   1.000
_cell.angle_alpha   90.00
_cell.angle_beta   90.00
_cell.angle_gamma   90.00
#
_symmetry.space_group_name_H-M   'P 1'
#
loop_
_entity.id
_entity.type
_entity.pdbx_description
1 polymer ?
#
loop_
_entity_poly.entity_id
_entity_poly.type
_entity_poly.pdbx_seq_one_letter_code
_entity_poly.pdbx_strand_id
1 'polypeptide(L)' 'MQDTVDTSIEILEKLVSFESVSAKPTHQIIGFVESYLAQYGVKTILSYDEDGERANVFATIGPQIDGGV' A
#
# COMPACT_ATOMS: atom_id res chain seq x y z
N MET A 1 -1.10 23.93 -0.27
CA MET A 1 -0.76 23.44 1.09
C MET A 1 -1.98 22.85 1.78
N GLN A 2 -3.15 23.51 1.74
CA GLN A 2 -4.40 22.93 2.26
C GLN A 2 -4.75 21.59 1.57
N ASP A 3 -4.67 21.53 0.23
CA ASP A 3 -5.02 20.32 -0.53
C ASP A 3 -4.21 19.07 -0.15
N THR A 4 -2.90 19.21 0.12
CA THR A 4 -2.04 18.07 0.50
C THR A 4 -2.41 17.53 1.89
N VAL A 5 -2.77 18.42 2.82
CA VAL A 5 -3.19 18.03 4.17
C VAL A 5 -4.53 17.29 4.09
N ASP A 6 -5.48 17.82 3.31
CA ASP A 6 -6.79 17.20 3.14
C ASP A 6 -6.69 15.80 2.49
N THR A 7 -5.90 15.66 1.41
CA THR A 7 -5.63 14.34 0.81
C THR A 7 -4.95 13.38 1.78
N SER A 8 -4.01 13.86 2.61
CA SER A 8 -3.36 13.01 3.62
C SER A 8 -4.35 12.52 4.66
N ILE A 9 -5.28 13.37 5.10
CA ILE A 9 -6.35 13.00 6.02
C ILE A 9 -7.25 11.94 5.39
N GLU A 10 -7.70 12.11 4.13
CA GLU A 10 -8.54 11.12 3.44
C GLU A 10 -7.88 9.74 3.33
N ILE A 11 -6.57 9.70 3.01
CA ILE A 11 -5.80 8.45 2.95
C ILE A 11 -5.71 7.82 4.34
N LEU A 12 -5.36 8.61 5.35
CA LEU A 12 -5.22 8.12 6.72
C LEU A 12 -6.55 7.63 7.28
N GLU A 13 -7.65 8.35 7.08
CA GLU A 13 -9.01 7.95 7.46
C GLU A 13 -9.35 6.58 6.87
N LYS A 14 -9.01 6.36 5.60
CA LYS A 14 -9.22 5.05 4.98
C LYS A 14 -8.34 3.97 5.58
N LEU A 15 -7.05 4.25 5.79
CA LEU A 15 -6.10 3.29 6.37
C LEU A 15 -6.49 2.88 7.80
N VAL A 16 -6.90 3.83 8.66
CA VAL A 16 -7.31 3.53 10.04
C VAL A 16 -8.68 2.87 10.14
N SER A 17 -9.49 2.91 9.08
CA SER A 17 -10.78 2.22 9.04
C SER A 17 -10.68 0.69 8.94
N PHE A 18 -9.51 0.16 8.57
CA PHE A 18 -9.27 -1.29 8.51
C PHE A 18 -8.93 -1.84 9.89
N GLU A 19 -9.46 -3.02 10.21
CA GLU A 19 -9.14 -3.72 11.45
C GLU A 19 -7.66 -4.18 11.44
N SER A 20 -6.82 -3.51 12.25
CA SER A 20 -5.40 -3.86 12.44
C SER A 20 -5.23 -4.70 13.71
N VAL A 21 -5.58 -5.97 13.64
CA VAL A 21 -5.38 -6.92 14.75
C VAL A 21 -4.25 -7.88 14.40
N SER A 22 -3.30 -8.01 15.33
CA SER A 22 -2.16 -8.93 15.18
C SER A 22 -2.64 -10.35 14.85
N ALA A 23 -1.87 -11.04 14.01
CA ALA A 23 -2.16 -12.38 13.49
C ALA A 23 -3.42 -12.52 12.61
N LYS A 24 -4.19 -11.46 12.34
CA LYS A 24 -5.29 -11.52 11.36
C LYS A 24 -4.81 -11.26 9.91
N PRO A 25 -5.59 -11.72 8.90
CA PRO A 25 -5.29 -11.45 7.50
C PRO A 25 -5.27 -9.95 7.17
N THR A 26 -4.35 -9.52 6.31
CA THR A 26 -4.17 -8.09 5.93
C THR A 26 -4.70 -7.75 4.53
N HIS A 27 -5.47 -8.64 3.90
CA HIS A 27 -5.93 -8.51 2.51
C HIS A 27 -6.65 -7.19 2.20
N GLN A 28 -7.48 -6.68 3.12
CA GLN A 28 -8.28 -5.48 2.87
C GLN A 28 -7.40 -4.23 2.76
N ILE A 29 -6.48 -4.03 3.70
CA ILE A 29 -5.58 -2.87 3.70
C ILE A 29 -4.58 -2.97 2.54
N ILE A 30 -4.08 -4.17 2.22
CA ILE A 30 -3.22 -4.41 1.06
C ILE A 30 -3.95 -4.03 -0.23
N GLY A 31 -5.17 -4.55 -0.43
CA GLY A 31 -5.94 -4.28 -1.65
C GLY A 31 -6.24 -2.79 -1.85
N PHE A 32 -6.45 -2.04 -0.76
CA PHE A 32 -6.56 -0.58 -0.82
C PHE A 32 -5.25 0.07 -1.27
N VAL A 33 -4.11 -0.28 -0.66
CA VAL A 33 -2.81 0.30 -1.01
C VAL A 33 -2.43 -0.01 -2.46
N GLU A 34 -2.61 -1.25 -2.92
CA GLU A 34 -2.35 -1.62 -4.31
C GLU A 34 -3.24 -0.86 -5.29
N SER A 35 -4.55 -0.78 -5.01
CA SER A 35 -5.49 -0.06 -5.87
C SER A 35 -5.20 1.44 -5.89
N TYR A 36 -4.77 2.01 -4.77
CA TYR A 36 -4.38 3.42 -4.69
C TYR A 36 -3.13 3.70 -5.53
N LEU A 37 -2.08 2.90 -5.36
CA LEU A 37 -0.83 3.05 -6.12
C LEU A 37 -1.01 2.78 -7.63
N ALA A 38 -1.86 1.81 -7.99
CA ALA A 38 -2.17 1.50 -9.38
C ALA A 38 -2.82 2.68 -10.14
N GLN A 39 -3.59 3.54 -9.45
CA GLN A 39 -4.15 4.76 -10.06
C GLN A 39 -3.08 5.74 -10.52
N TYR A 40 -1.87 5.67 -9.95
CA TYR A 40 -0.71 6.47 -10.35
C TYR A 40 0.27 5.70 -11.26
N GLY A 41 -0.12 4.51 -11.74
CA GLY A 41 0.72 3.66 -12.58
C GLY A 41 1.87 2.99 -11.84
N VAL A 42 1.86 3.00 -10.51
CA VAL A 42 2.88 2.36 -9.68
C VAL A 42 2.53 0.89 -9.48
N LYS A 43 3.43 -0.01 -9.87
CA LYS A 43 3.26 -1.45 -9.69
C LYS A 43 3.68 -1.88 -8.28
N THR A 44 2.94 -2.81 -7.71
CA THR A 44 3.20 -3.40 -6.39
C THR A 44 3.68 -4.85 -6.52
N ILE A 45 4.52 -5.27 -5.59
CA ILE A 45 4.94 -6.66 -5.39
C ILE A 45 4.56 -7.04 -3.96
N LEU A 46 3.90 -8.17 -3.80
CA LEU A 46 3.50 -8.70 -2.49
C LEU A 46 4.44 -9.83 -2.06
N SER A 47 4.91 -9.75 -0.82
CA SER A 47 5.65 -10.84 -0.17
C SER A 47 4.78 -11.39 0.96
N TYR A 48 4.22 -12.57 0.73
CA TYR A 48 3.30 -13.23 1.65
C TYR A 48 4.04 -14.02 2.72
N ASP A 49 3.37 -14.22 3.86
CA ASP A 49 3.77 -15.21 4.85
C ASP A 49 3.41 -16.64 4.43
N GLU A 50 3.75 -17.62 5.29
CA GLU A 50 3.59 -19.05 4.98
C GLU A 50 2.13 -19.45 4.70
N ASP A 51 1.19 -18.84 5.42
CA ASP A 51 -0.25 -19.12 5.30
C ASP A 51 -0.93 -18.27 4.20
N GLY A 52 -0.23 -17.30 3.62
CA GLY A 52 -0.74 -16.41 2.58
C GLY A 52 -1.71 -15.34 3.08
N GLU A 53 -1.92 -15.21 4.38
CA GLU A 53 -2.92 -14.32 4.98
C GLU A 53 -2.37 -12.90 5.19
N ARG A 54 -1.05 -12.77 5.34
CA ARG A 54 -0.37 -11.49 5.60
C ARG A 54 0.66 -11.25 4.51
N ALA A 55 0.78 -10.01 4.06
CA ALA A 55 1.82 -9.65 3.11
C ALA A 55 2.44 -8.29 3.40
N ASN A 56 3.71 -8.17 3.02
CA ASN A 56 4.38 -6.89 2.84
C ASN A 56 4.10 -6.36 1.43
N VAL A 57 3.90 -5.04 1.29
CA VAL A 57 3.71 -4.38 0.00
C VAL A 57 4.99 -3.64 -0.37
N PHE A 58 5.56 -3.97 -1.52
CA PHE A 58 6.70 -3.25 -2.10
C PHE A 58 6.25 -2.48 -3.33
N ALA A 59 6.65 -1.22 -3.41
CA ALA A 59 6.43 -0.37 -4.58
C ALA A 59 7.73 0.36 -4.91
N THR A 60 8.11 0.37 -6.19
CA THR A 60 9.31 1.05 -6.67
C THR A 60 8.89 2.09 -7.70
N ILE A 61 9.30 3.33 -7.46
CA ILE A 61 9.10 4.46 -8.38
C ILE A 61 10.46 4.78 -8.97
N GLY A 62 10.53 4.85 -10.30
CA GLY A 62 11.79 5.06 -11.01
C GLY A 62 12.05 3.98 -12.07
N PRO A 63 13.08 4.16 -12.91
CA PRO A 63 13.40 3.24 -13.98
C PRO A 63 13.97 1.92 -13.42
N GLN A 64 13.50 0.79 -13.95
CA GLN A 64 13.99 -0.54 -13.58
C GLN A 64 15.29 -0.87 -14.34
N ILE A 65 16.33 -0.11 -14.07
CA ILE A 65 17.67 -0.22 -14.68
C ILE A 65 18.74 -0.19 -13.60
N ASP A 66 19.94 -0.68 -13.93
CA ASP A 66 21.11 -0.53 -13.06
C ASP A 66 21.37 0.96 -12.76
N GLY A 67 21.40 1.30 -11.48
CA GLY A 67 21.57 2.68 -11.01
C GLY A 67 20.31 3.54 -10.99
N GLY A 68 19.11 2.97 -11.19
CA GLY A 68 17.86 3.68 -10.98
C GLY A 68 17.68 4.12 -9.52
N VAL A 69 17.28 5.39 -9.30
CA VAL A 69 16.81 5.95 -8.02
C VAL A 69 15.37 6.40 -8.18
#